data_AF-A0A831VSB0-F1
#
_entry.id   AF-A0A831VSB0-F1
#
_cell.length_a   1.000
_cell.length_b   1.000
_cell.length_c   1.000
_cell.angle_alpha   90.00
_cell.angle_beta   90.00
_cell.angle_gamma   90.00
#
_symmetry.space_group_name_H-M   'P 1'
#
loop_
_entity.id
_entity.type
_entity.pdbx_description
1 polymer ?
#
loop_
_entity_poly.entity_id
_entity_poly.type
_entity_poly.pdbx_seq_one_letter_code
_entity_poly.pdbx_strand_id
1 'polypeptide(L)'
;MCPHGGQATLFTSNTRVFADGAPVLLESDIHPVVGCPFTVGPKYSPCVRIEWSAGASRVAIGGTPVLVQTSVGRCLNAESATQGVAIIVNTQIKASGQ
;
A
#
# COMPACT_ATOMS: atom_id res chain seq x y z
N MET A 1 4.74 4.89 -2.46
CA MET A 1 4.97 6.22 -1.84
C MET A 1 3.65 6.98 -1.78
N CYS A 2 3.47 7.91 -0.85
CA CYS A 2 2.33 8.84 -0.90
C CYS A 2 2.61 9.95 -1.94
N PRO A 3 1.59 10.68 -2.43
CA PRO A 3 1.77 11.68 -3.48
C PRO A 3 2.60 12.91 -3.04
N HIS A 4 2.88 13.03 -1.74
CA HIS A 4 3.66 14.13 -1.17
C HIS A 4 5.13 13.77 -0.92
N GLY A 5 5.58 12.57 -1.33
CA GLY A 5 6.97 12.14 -1.20
C GLY A 5 7.29 11.31 0.05
N GLY A 6 6.29 10.96 0.87
CA GLY A 6 6.45 10.01 1.97
C GLY A 6 6.61 8.57 1.49
N GLN A 7 7.46 7.80 2.16
CA GLN A 7 7.73 6.40 1.82
C GLN A 7 6.84 5.47 2.64
N ALA A 8 6.27 4.45 1.98
CA ALA A 8 5.52 3.41 2.67
C ALA A 8 6.46 2.28 3.10
N THR A 9 6.28 1.77 4.32
CA THR A 9 6.91 0.52 4.76
C THR A 9 5.95 -0.63 4.48
N LEU A 10 6.38 -1.58 3.65
CA LEU A 10 5.53 -2.67 3.16
C LEU A 10 5.73 -3.94 3.99
N PHE A 11 4.64 -4.54 4.45
CA PHE A 11 4.63 -5.81 5.17
C PHE A 11 3.24 -6.45 5.05
N THR A 12 3.18 -7.77 5.21
CA THR A 12 1.93 -8.53 5.10
C THR A 12 1.94 -9.70 6.07
N SER A 13 0.75 -10.17 6.45
CA SER A 13 0.58 -11.42 7.20
C SER A 13 0.57 -12.66 6.29
N ASN A 14 0.54 -12.48 4.96
CA ASN A 14 0.67 -13.56 4.00
C ASN A 14 2.05 -14.23 4.12
N THR A 15 2.04 -15.55 4.29
CA THR A 15 3.24 -16.40 4.37
C THR A 15 3.27 -17.50 3.30
N ARG A 16 2.30 -17.51 2.37
CA ARG A 16 2.07 -18.64 1.46
C ARG A 16 2.49 -18.38 0.02
N VAL A 17 2.32 -17.15 -0.46
CA VAL A 17 2.59 -16.79 -1.86
C VAL A 17 3.64 -15.69 -1.90
N PHE A 18 4.61 -15.87 -2.79
CA PHE A 18 5.77 -15.01 -2.92
C PHE A 18 5.85 -14.46 -4.36
N ALA A 19 6.44 -13.29 -4.52
CA ALA A 19 6.81 -12.73 -5.81
C ALA A 19 8.25 -12.22 -5.74
N ASP A 20 9.09 -12.70 -6.66
CA ASP A 20 10.55 -12.51 -6.65
C ASP A 20 11.18 -12.69 -5.24
N GLY A 21 10.70 -13.71 -4.50
CA GLY A 21 11.20 -14.07 -3.16
C GLY A 21 10.63 -13.27 -1.98
N ALA A 22 9.82 -12.24 -2.23
CA ALA A 22 9.13 -11.47 -1.18
C ALA A 22 7.66 -11.90 -1.04
N PRO A 23 7.06 -11.89 0.16
CA PRO A 23 5.64 -12.18 0.32
C PRO A 23 4.75 -11.22 -0.48
N VAL A 24 3.74 -11.76 -1.17
CA VAL A 24 2.77 -10.95 -1.91
C VAL A 24 1.87 -10.17 -0.94
N LEU A 25 1.72 -8.87 -1.17
CA LEU A 25 0.86 -7.99 -0.37
C LEU A 25 -0.62 -8.22 -0.68
N LEU A 26 -1.46 -7.94 0.30
CA LEU A 26 -2.91 -8.13 0.26
C LEU A 26 -3.66 -6.80 0.34
N GLU A 27 -4.88 -6.77 -0.20
CA GLU A 27 -5.78 -5.61 -0.10
C GLU A 27 -6.11 -5.23 1.36
N SER A 28 -6.07 -6.21 2.28
CA SER A 28 -6.26 -5.97 3.72
C SER A 28 -5.06 -5.36 4.43
N ASP A 29 -3.89 -5.30 3.80
CA ASP A 29 -2.70 -4.76 4.44
C ASP A 29 -2.85 -3.25 4.70
N ILE A 30 -2.22 -2.76 5.77
CA ILE A 30 -2.17 -1.32 6.08
C ILE A 30 -0.70 -0.94 6.19
N HIS A 31 -0.26 -0.03 5.34
CA HIS A 31 1.16 0.33 5.24
C HIS A 31 1.43 1.71 5.86
N PRO A 32 2.24 1.81 6.93
CA PRO A 32 2.60 3.10 7.51
C PRO A 32 3.44 3.91 6.53
N VAL A 33 3.27 5.22 6.57
CA VAL A 33 4.01 6.19 5.75
C VAL A 33 4.93 7.01 6.63
N VAL A 34 6.19 7.11 6.24
CA VAL A 34 7.23 7.88 6.94
C VAL A 34 7.77 9.00 6.06
N GLY A 35 8.19 10.10 6.68
CA GLY A 35 8.85 11.21 5.98
C GLY A 35 7.95 12.03 5.05
N CYS A 36 6.62 11.99 5.22
CA CYS A 36 5.70 12.81 4.41
C CYS A 36 5.73 14.29 4.86
N PRO A 37 6.20 15.25 4.04
CA PRO A 37 6.31 16.66 4.43
C PRO A 37 4.99 17.45 4.30
N PHE A 38 3.87 16.78 4.03
CA PHE A 38 2.63 17.45 3.62
C PHE A 38 2.05 18.37 4.72
N THR A 39 1.64 19.56 4.30
CA THR A 39 1.00 20.57 5.13
C THR A 39 -0.28 21.07 4.45
N VAL A 40 -1.26 21.48 5.25
CA VAL A 40 -2.44 22.23 4.79
C VAL A 40 -2.35 23.62 5.39
N GLY A 41 -1.90 24.60 4.59
CA GLY A 41 -1.48 25.90 5.12
C GLY A 41 -0.33 25.73 6.13
N PRO A 42 -0.42 26.34 7.33
CA PRO A 42 0.60 26.18 8.38
C PRO A 42 0.49 24.85 9.15
N LYS A 43 -0.58 24.08 8.97
CA LYS A 43 -0.80 22.83 9.72
C LYS A 43 -0.04 21.69 9.06
N TYR A 44 0.91 21.10 9.79
CA TYR A 44 1.51 19.82 9.41
C TYR A 44 0.45 18.71 9.45
N SER A 45 0.29 18.02 8.32
CA SER A 45 -0.77 17.04 8.11
C SER A 45 -0.23 15.88 7.29
N PRO A 46 0.80 15.16 7.76
CA PRO A 46 1.45 14.12 6.98
C PRO A 46 0.50 12.95 6.70
N CYS A 47 0.69 12.29 5.56
CA CYS A 47 0.19 10.93 5.40
C CYS A 47 0.93 10.03 6.40
N VAL A 48 0.18 9.27 7.22
CA VAL A 48 0.72 8.35 8.22
C VAL A 48 0.48 6.89 7.84
N ARG A 49 -0.49 6.60 6.96
CA ARG A 49 -0.75 5.25 6.45
C ARG A 49 -1.37 5.23 5.06
N ILE A 50 -1.35 4.06 4.45
CA ILE A 50 -2.05 3.72 3.21
C ILE A 50 -2.97 2.53 3.48
N GLU A 51 -4.24 2.68 3.11
CA GLU A 51 -5.22 1.60 3.04
C GLU A 51 -5.49 1.29 1.56
N TRP A 52 -5.66 0.02 1.20
CA TRP A 52 -5.76 -0.37 -0.20
C TRP A 52 -7.17 -0.77 -0.59
N SER A 53 -7.45 -0.64 -1.89
CA SER A 53 -8.62 -1.19 -2.54
C SER A 53 -8.29 -1.59 -3.97
N ALA A 54 -9.26 -2.24 -4.63
CA ALA A 54 -9.11 -2.67 -6.02
C ALA A 54 -7.91 -3.60 -6.23
N GLY A 55 -7.79 -4.61 -5.37
CA GLY A 55 -6.87 -5.73 -5.57
C GLY A 55 -7.19 -6.55 -6.82
N ALA A 56 -6.44 -7.62 -7.03
CA ALA A 56 -6.61 -8.49 -8.18
C ALA A 56 -8.02 -9.11 -8.25
N SER A 57 -8.61 -9.13 -9.44
CA SER A 57 -9.96 -9.67 -9.64
C SER A 57 -10.04 -11.21 -9.67
N ARG A 58 -8.90 -11.88 -9.87
CA ARG A 58 -8.84 -13.35 -10.06
C ARG A 58 -7.96 -14.07 -9.05
N VAL A 59 -7.13 -13.34 -8.31
CA VAL A 59 -6.11 -13.92 -7.43
C VAL A 59 -6.34 -13.39 -6.02
N ALA A 60 -6.59 -14.32 -5.11
CA ALA A 60 -6.80 -14.03 -3.70
C ALA A 60 -6.10 -15.08 -2.84
N ILE A 61 -5.64 -14.68 -1.65
CA ILE A 61 -4.98 -15.54 -0.67
C ILE A 61 -5.84 -15.52 0.58
N GLY A 62 -6.37 -16.68 0.97
CA GLY A 62 -7.30 -16.76 2.10
C GLY A 62 -8.59 -15.96 1.91
N GLY A 63 -8.99 -15.73 0.65
CA GLY A 63 -10.17 -14.91 0.30
C GLY A 63 -9.88 -13.42 0.15
N THR A 64 -8.68 -12.94 0.48
CA THR A 64 -8.30 -11.54 0.31
C THR A 64 -7.59 -11.31 -1.03
N PRO A 65 -8.04 -10.37 -1.88
CA PRO A 65 -7.35 -10.02 -3.12
C PRO A 65 -5.89 -9.60 -2.89
N VAL A 66 -5.00 -9.97 -3.82
CA VAL A 66 -3.60 -9.52 -3.78
C VAL A 66 -3.48 -8.10 -4.36
N LEU A 67 -2.50 -7.33 -3.87
CA LEU A 67 -2.19 -6.02 -4.47
C LEU A 67 -1.48 -6.21 -5.82
N VAL A 68 -1.87 -5.39 -6.79
CA VAL A 68 -1.30 -5.32 -8.14
C VAL A 68 -1.01 -3.88 -8.51
N GLN A 69 -0.34 -3.66 -9.65
CA GLN A 69 0.03 -2.31 -10.10
C GLN A 69 -1.17 -1.36 -10.25
N THR A 70 -2.37 -1.89 -10.52
CA THR A 70 -3.60 -1.10 -10.67
C THR A 70 -4.37 -0.92 -9.36
N SER A 71 -3.89 -1.47 -8.25
CA SER A 71 -4.51 -1.29 -6.95
C SER A 71 -4.42 0.15 -6.47
N VAL A 72 -5.44 0.60 -5.75
CA VAL A 72 -5.59 1.98 -5.33
C VAL A 72 -5.24 2.08 -3.85
N GLY A 73 -4.14 2.77 -3.54
CA GLY A 73 -3.76 3.07 -2.16
C GLY A 73 -4.28 4.42 -1.71
N ARG A 74 -5.15 4.49 -0.72
CA ARG A 74 -5.64 5.75 -0.14
C ARG A 74 -4.69 6.22 0.95
N CYS A 75 -4.00 7.33 0.69
CA CYS A 75 -3.07 7.93 1.66
C CYS A 75 -3.85 8.75 2.69
N LEU A 76 -3.66 8.47 3.98
CA LEU A 76 -4.45 9.00 5.08
C LEU A 76 -3.55 9.67 6.11
N ASN A 77 -4.01 10.76 6.72
CA ASN A 77 -3.33 11.37 7.87
C ASN A 77 -3.80 10.79 9.22
N ALA A 78 -3.30 11.36 10.32
CA ALA A 78 -3.63 10.93 11.67
C ALA A 78 -5.13 11.03 11.98
N GLU A 79 -5.82 12.03 11.42
CA GLU A 79 -7.27 12.19 11.54
C GLU A 79 -8.08 11.33 10.55
N SER A 80 -7.43 10.42 9.82
CA SER A 80 -8.04 9.58 8.78
C SER A 80 -8.67 10.37 7.62
N ALA A 81 -8.24 11.61 7.41
CA ALA A 81 -8.59 12.36 6.21
C ALA A 81 -7.78 11.84 5.02
N THR A 82 -8.46 11.64 3.89
CA THR A 82 -7.82 11.23 2.63
C THR A 82 -7.05 12.39 2.03
N GLN A 83 -5.79 12.14 1.68
CA GLN A 83 -4.89 13.15 1.13
C GLN A 83 -4.39 12.82 -0.28
N GLY A 84 -4.92 11.76 -0.90
CA GLY A 84 -4.63 11.39 -2.28
C GLY A 84 -4.39 9.90 -2.46
N VAL A 85 -3.95 9.54 -3.67
CA VAL A 85 -3.69 8.16 -4.07
C VAL A 85 -2.18 7.88 -4.03
N ALA A 86 -1.83 6.72 -3.50
CA ALA A 86 -0.45 6.24 -3.44
C ALA A 86 0.09 5.98 -4.84
N ILE A 87 1.37 6.28 -5.03
CA ILE A 87 2.11 5.94 -6.25
C ILE A 87 2.81 4.60 -5.99
N ILE A 88 2.46 3.59 -6.81
CA ILE A 88 3.13 2.29 -6.84
C ILE A 88 4.36 2.44 -7.74
N VAL A 89 5.54 2.45 -7.14
CA VAL A 89 6.80 2.73 -7.84
C VAL A 89 7.50 1.50 -8.38
N ASN A 90 7.28 0.34 -7.75
CA ASN A 90 7.86 -0.93 -8.16
C ASN A 90 6.85 -2.05 -7.91
N THR A 91 6.89 -3.04 -8.78
CA THR A 91 6.17 -4.32 -8.66
C THR A 91 7.10 -5.46 -9.08
N GLN A 92 6.81 -6.65 -8.56
CA GLN A 92 7.45 -7.90 -8.93
C GLN A 92 6.72 -8.53 -10.11
N ILE A 93 7.47 -9.07 -11.07
CA ILE A 93 6.89 -9.57 -12.33
C ILE A 93 6.53 -11.05 -12.21
N LYS A 94 7.24 -11.82 -11.38
CA LYS A 94 7.06 -13.27 -11.24
C LYS A 94 6.57 -13.63 -9.85
N ALA A 95 5.41 -14.29 -9.80
CA ALA A 95 4.86 -14.89 -8.58
C ALA A 95 5.10 -16.41 -8.55
N SER A 96 5.34 -16.94 -7.36
CA SER A 96 5.47 -18.37 -7.05
C SER A 96 4.67 -18.71 -5.78
N GLY A 97 3.95 -19.82 -5.79
CA GLY A 97 3.40 -20.42 -4.57
C GLY A 97 4.40 -21.35 -3.89
N GLN A 98 4.21 -21.60 -2.59
CA GLN A 98 4.71 -22.82 -1.96
C GLN A 98 3.89 -24.03 -2.38
#